data_AF-X5Y5M6-F1
#
_entry.id   AF-X5Y5M6-F1
#
_cell.length_a   1.000
_cell.length_b   1.000
_cell.length_c   1.000
_cell.angle_alpha   90.00
_cell.angle_beta   90.00
_cell.angle_gamma   90.00
#
_symmetry.space_group_name_H-M   'P 1'
#
loop_
_entity.id
_entity.type
_entity.pdbx_description
1 polymer ?
#
loop_
_entity_poly.entity_id
_entity_poly.type
_entity_poly.pdbx_seq_one_letter_code
_entity_poly.pdbx_strand_id
1 'polypeptide(L)'
;MTFSRRYVLGAVVMMSLTSMACAGEVEPYQLSPGDTVEIGIAPIPDRTQRAVVQMDGNIALPEAGMIMVAGLTASQLQRRMQEVLPSKIFHVRLTDGREQTVTVEPDDVTAIIADYRPIYVTGDVLTPGQQAYRPLMTVRQALAVSGGFSLLRSRAGQAGPDPVDLKRDYEMLWGDYTKEYLHAARIRAELQGQADFDKKTPQGSPLSPSVVAAMAQAEAEALKVALSDFRQEQDFLEKGRTDAAEQIGVLQKRERVEGESVKADEQDLARVTKAFDAGNLTNTRLADVRRALLLSSSGALQTSVELMRARRQQEDFVRQHERNDNQRRIGLLTDLKDTNARLADVTARLHAASEKLQPTGASTQPLPIAGETVRAQVTIVRKIGNEWRKLLVDEDAIVLPGDTVEARFSSELQSVAVQ
;
A
#
# COMPACT_ATOMS: atom_id res chain seq x y z
N MET A 1 -25.30 42.48 58.70
CA MET A 1 -25.02 43.88 58.33
C MET A 1 -23.78 43.88 57.45
N THR A 2 -23.90 43.78 56.13
CA THR A 2 -24.09 44.87 55.13
C THR A 2 -22.89 45.81 54.97
N PHE A 3 -22.31 45.75 53.76
CA PHE A 3 -21.54 46.77 53.01
C PHE A 3 -20.19 47.22 53.61
N SER A 4 -19.10 47.39 52.84
CA SER A 4 -19.01 48.18 51.62
C SER A 4 -17.86 47.80 50.67
N ARG A 5 -18.13 48.11 49.40
CA ARG A 5 -17.31 48.03 48.17
C ARG A 5 -16.17 49.07 48.10
N ARG A 6 -15.08 48.63 47.44
CA ARG A 6 -14.31 49.26 46.33
C ARG A 6 -13.55 50.59 46.54
N TYR A 7 -12.25 50.52 46.22
CA TYR A 7 -11.49 51.26 45.18
C TYR A 7 -10.15 51.79 45.72
N VAL A 8 -9.03 51.15 45.33
CA VAL A 8 -7.85 51.89 44.86
C VAL A 8 -7.29 51.14 43.65
N LEU A 9 -7.38 51.83 42.53
CA LEU A 9 -6.80 51.53 41.23
C LEU A 9 -5.41 52.21 41.21
N GLY A 10 -4.35 51.50 40.84
CA GLY A 10 -3.07 52.13 40.46
C GLY A 10 -1.82 51.36 40.89
N ALA A 11 -0.96 51.06 39.90
CA ALA A 11 0.33 50.36 39.96
C ALA A 11 0.19 48.85 40.24
N VAL A 12 0.53 47.92 39.34
CA VAL A 12 1.72 47.85 38.48
C VAL A 12 1.35 47.09 37.20
N VAL A 13 1.16 47.82 36.11
CA VAL A 13 1.31 47.32 34.74
C VAL A 13 2.76 47.56 34.37
N MET A 14 3.66 46.62 34.68
CA MET A 14 4.97 46.50 34.06
C MET A 14 5.63 45.19 34.52
N MET A 15 5.23 44.06 33.94
CA MET A 15 6.05 42.84 34.02
C MET A 15 6.01 42.15 32.66
N SER A 16 6.49 42.90 31.68
CA SER A 16 6.81 42.44 30.35
C SER A 16 8.32 42.56 30.16
N LEU A 17 8.91 41.46 29.69
CA LEU A 17 10.25 41.35 29.10
C LEU A 17 11.46 41.42 30.05
N THR A 18 11.85 40.25 30.55
CA THR A 18 13.25 39.82 30.49
C THR A 18 13.30 38.30 30.33
N SER A 19 13.02 37.81 29.11
CA SER A 19 13.66 36.57 28.66
C SER A 19 15.12 36.92 28.49
N MET A 20 15.91 36.56 29.49
CA MET A 20 17.36 36.60 29.43
C MET A 20 17.76 35.60 28.35
N ALA A 21 17.97 36.11 27.14
CA ALA A 21 18.72 35.40 26.12
C ALA A 21 20.10 35.15 26.73
N CYS A 22 20.37 33.92 27.17
CA CYS A 22 21.72 33.45 27.32
C CYS A 22 22.33 33.49 25.91
N ALA A 23 22.95 34.61 25.57
CA ALA A 23 24.03 34.62 24.62
C ALA A 23 25.04 33.60 25.16
N GLY A 24 25.09 32.42 24.54
CA GLY A 24 26.14 31.46 24.85
C GLY A 24 27.46 32.15 24.55
N GLU A 25 28.20 32.48 25.60
CA GLU A 25 29.61 32.79 25.45
C GLU A 25 30.23 31.58 24.75
N VAL A 26 30.76 31.80 23.55
CA VAL A 26 31.51 30.78 22.83
C VAL A 26 32.74 30.51 23.67
N GLU A 27 32.72 29.45 24.49
CA GLU A 27 33.91 29.03 25.19
C GLU A 27 35.03 28.83 24.16
N PRO A 28 36.20 29.43 24.38
CA PRO A 28 37.29 29.36 23.42
C PRO A 28 37.70 27.91 23.21
N TYR A 29 37.72 27.48 21.95
CA TYR A 29 38.03 26.09 21.59
C TYR A 29 39.38 25.66 22.18
N GLN A 30 39.37 24.51 22.84
CA GLN A 30 40.55 23.87 23.38
C GLN A 30 40.98 22.72 22.47
N LEU A 31 42.28 22.68 22.19
CA LEU A 31 42.89 21.64 21.36
C LEU A 31 42.58 20.25 21.92
N SER A 32 42.17 19.36 21.03
CA SER A 32 41.83 17.98 21.35
C SER A 32 42.63 17.02 20.46
N PRO A 33 42.84 15.76 20.91
CA PRO A 33 43.44 14.74 20.07
C PRO A 33 42.76 14.61 18.70
N GLY A 34 43.53 14.66 17.63
CA GLY A 34 43.06 14.66 16.24
C GLY A 34 43.00 16.04 15.56
N ASP A 35 43.25 17.14 16.29
CA ASP A 35 43.49 18.44 15.67
C ASP A 35 44.89 18.52 15.06
N THR A 36 45.07 19.38 14.06
CA THR A 36 46.37 19.68 13.44
C THR A 36 46.76 21.11 13.77
N VAL A 37 47.92 21.30 14.37
CA VAL A 37 48.52 22.61 14.61
C VAL A 37 49.61 22.88 13.58
N GLU A 38 49.75 24.13 13.18
CA GLU A 38 50.80 24.60 12.29
C GLU A 38 51.67 25.60 13.03
N ILE A 39 52.97 25.33 13.04
CA ILE A 39 53.97 26.09 13.77
C ILE A 39 54.97 26.63 12.76
N GLY A 40 55.04 27.94 12.65
CA GLY A 40 55.96 28.69 11.82
C GLY A 40 57.00 29.42 12.65
N ILE A 41 58.19 29.59 12.06
CA ILE A 41 59.29 30.39 12.63
C ILE A 41 59.65 31.42 11.56
N ALA A 42 59.40 32.70 11.82
CA ALA A 42 59.52 33.79 10.86
C ALA A 42 60.90 33.90 10.16
N PRO A 43 62.05 33.83 10.88
CA PRO A 43 63.37 33.86 10.23
C PRO A 43 63.68 32.59 9.42
N ILE A 44 62.82 31.57 9.45
CA ILE A 44 62.98 30.29 8.75
C ILE A 44 61.66 29.87 8.09
N PRO A 45 61.18 30.57 7.03
CA PRO A 45 59.87 30.31 6.44
C PRO A 45 59.70 28.87 5.91
N ASP A 46 60.78 28.26 5.43
CA ASP A 46 60.82 26.87 4.95
C ASP A 46 60.62 25.81 6.08
N ARG A 47 60.55 26.24 7.34
CA ARG A 47 60.37 25.38 8.52
C ARG A 47 58.98 25.48 9.15
N THR A 48 57.97 25.86 8.37
CA THR A 48 56.57 25.74 8.80
C THR A 48 56.18 24.26 8.90
N GLN A 49 55.86 23.80 10.12
CA GLN A 49 55.57 22.39 10.40
C GLN A 49 54.13 22.19 10.85
N ARG A 50 53.48 21.18 10.26
CA ARG A 50 52.15 20.71 10.67
C ARG A 50 52.29 19.47 11.54
N ALA A 51 51.78 19.53 12.75
CA ALA A 51 51.81 18.42 13.70
C ALA A 51 50.38 18.08 14.15
N VAL A 52 50.04 16.79 14.15
CA VAL A 52 48.76 16.29 14.64
C VAL A 52 48.87 16.04 16.14
N VAL A 53 47.87 16.50 16.90
CA VAL A 53 47.73 16.23 18.33
C VAL A 53 47.43 14.75 18.53
N GLN A 54 48.34 14.03 19.17
CA GLN A 54 48.23 12.59 19.41
C GLN A 54 47.22 12.27 20.53
N MET A 55 46.90 10.98 20.71
CA MET A 55 45.92 10.52 21.72
C MET A 55 46.34 10.83 23.16
N ASP A 56 47.64 10.95 23.42
CA ASP A 56 48.22 11.36 24.71
C ASP A 56 48.16 12.88 24.94
N GLY A 57 47.70 13.65 23.95
CA GLY A 57 47.59 15.11 24.00
C GLY A 57 48.85 15.87 23.60
N ASN A 58 49.88 15.16 23.14
CA ASN A 58 51.15 15.75 22.72
C ASN A 58 51.21 16.00 21.21
N ILE A 59 52.03 16.97 20.81
CA ILE A 59 52.53 17.12 19.45
C ILE A 59 54.01 16.74 19.40
N ALA A 60 54.42 16.10 18.30
CA ALA A 60 55.82 15.76 18.07
C ALA A 60 56.46 16.81 17.17
N LEU A 61 57.45 17.54 17.70
CA LEU A 61 58.29 18.45 16.92
C LEU A 61 59.71 17.92 16.88
N PRO A 62 60.37 17.83 15.70
CA PRO A 62 61.71 17.25 15.56
C PRO A 62 62.77 17.88 16.48
N GLU A 63 62.69 19.19 16.74
CA GLU A 63 63.73 19.95 17.46
C GLU A 63 63.34 20.26 18.93
N ALA A 64 62.05 20.16 19.25
CA ALA A 64 61.54 20.42 20.60
C ALA A 64 61.01 19.16 21.31
N GLY A 65 60.94 18.03 20.63
CA GLY A 65 60.44 16.77 21.16
C GLY A 65 58.91 16.75 21.30
N MET A 66 58.42 16.01 22.30
CA MET A 66 56.99 15.93 22.61
C MET A 66 56.56 17.11 23.48
N ILE A 67 55.54 17.85 23.04
CA ILE A 67 54.99 18.98 23.79
C ILE A 67 53.50 18.76 24.03
N MET A 68 53.08 18.84 25.29
CA MET A 68 51.68 18.79 25.69
C MET A 68 50.94 20.03 25.22
N VAL A 69 49.91 19.84 24.38
CA VAL A 69 49.09 20.92 23.82
C VAL A 69 47.58 20.70 23.95
N ALA A 70 47.13 19.48 24.28
CA ALA A 70 45.73 19.23 24.54
C ALA A 70 45.22 20.06 25.72
N GLY A 71 44.00 20.61 25.58
CA GLY A 71 43.39 21.51 26.56
C GLY A 71 43.83 22.98 26.43
N LEU A 72 44.83 23.30 25.60
CA LEU A 72 45.24 24.69 25.36
C LEU A 72 44.33 25.35 24.32
N THR A 73 44.02 26.63 24.54
CA THR A 73 43.43 27.49 23.51
C THR A 73 44.48 27.91 22.49
N ALA A 74 44.07 28.43 21.32
CA ALA A 74 45.02 28.91 20.30
C ALA A 74 46.02 29.96 20.85
N SER A 75 45.58 30.87 21.72
CA SER A 75 46.45 31.88 22.34
C SER A 75 47.36 31.31 23.44
N GLN A 76 46.96 30.21 24.08
CA GLN A 76 47.81 29.48 25.02
C GLN A 76 48.83 28.61 24.29
N LEU A 77 48.44 27.97 23.18
CA LEU A 77 49.34 27.26 22.28
C LEU A 77 50.45 28.20 21.79
N GLN A 78 50.07 29.37 21.28
CA GLN A 78 51.01 30.41 20.85
C GLN A 78 52.04 30.70 21.95
N ARG A 79 51.59 31.12 23.14
CA ARG A 79 52.49 31.41 24.27
C ARG A 79 53.36 30.22 24.66
N ARG A 80 52.80 29.00 24.66
CA ARG A 80 53.54 27.79 24.98
C ARG A 80 54.66 27.53 23.97
N MET A 81 54.42 27.74 22.68
CA MET A 81 55.45 27.59 21.65
C MET A 81 56.50 28.71 21.74
N GLN A 82 56.10 29.94 22.09
CA GLN A 82 57.00 31.07 22.33
C GLN A 82 57.91 30.87 23.55
N GLU A 83 57.52 30.05 24.54
CA GLU A 83 58.38 29.67 25.66
C GLU A 83 59.33 28.52 25.29
N VAL A 84 58.82 27.52 24.56
CA VAL A 84 59.56 26.27 24.32
C VAL A 84 60.56 26.40 23.17
N LEU A 85 60.20 27.07 22.07
CA LEU A 85 61.04 27.09 20.86
C LEU A 85 62.29 27.97 21.01
N PRO A 86 62.26 29.20 21.55
CA PRO A 86 63.47 30.01 21.74
C PRO A 86 64.54 29.37 22.63
N SER A 87 64.15 28.43 23.50
CA SER A 87 65.09 27.65 24.32
C SER A 87 65.90 26.60 23.54
N LYS A 88 65.60 26.42 22.25
CA LYS A 88 66.23 25.44 21.35
C LYS A 88 67.12 26.13 20.32
N ILE A 89 68.15 25.40 19.88
CA ILE A 89 69.12 25.88 18.89
C ILE A 89 68.66 25.38 17.53
N PHE A 90 68.34 26.30 16.63
CA PHE A 90 67.94 25.99 15.26
C PHE A 90 69.14 26.13 14.32
N HIS A 91 69.46 25.06 13.58
CA HIS A 91 70.49 25.07 12.56
C HIS A 91 69.84 25.20 11.18
N VAL A 92 70.11 26.32 10.50
CA VAL A 92 69.64 26.56 9.13
C VAL A 92 70.81 26.37 8.18
N ARG A 93 70.60 25.54 7.15
CA ARG A 93 71.57 25.35 6.07
C ARG A 93 71.25 26.35 4.96
N LEU A 94 72.16 27.30 4.73
CA LEU A 94 72.04 28.28 3.66
C LEU A 94 72.30 27.63 2.29
N THR A 95 71.84 28.29 1.24
CA THR A 95 71.98 27.85 -0.17
C THR A 95 73.44 27.69 -0.61
N ASP A 96 74.39 28.28 0.12
CA ASP A 96 75.84 28.14 -0.08
C ASP A 96 76.47 26.93 0.65
N GLY A 97 75.68 26.14 1.37
CA GLY A 97 76.10 24.95 2.10
C GLY A 97 76.58 25.20 3.54
N ARG A 98 76.58 26.44 4.04
CA ARG A 98 76.99 26.78 5.41
C ARG A 98 75.84 26.58 6.40
N GLU A 99 76.16 26.11 7.61
CA GLU A 99 75.21 26.06 8.73
C GLU A 99 75.31 27.35 9.55
N GLN A 100 74.19 28.07 9.64
CA GLN A 100 74.05 29.23 10.53
C GLN A 100 73.16 28.84 11.71
N THR A 101 73.61 29.18 12.91
CA THR A 101 72.76 29.10 14.10
C THR A 101 71.85 30.32 14.10
N VAL A 102 70.54 30.09 14.01
CA VAL A 102 69.53 31.15 14.09
C VAL A 102 68.99 31.18 15.51
N THR A 103 69.10 32.34 16.16
CA THR A 103 68.43 32.58 17.43
C THR A 103 67.00 32.97 17.12
N VAL A 104 66.05 32.19 17.62
CA VAL A 104 64.62 32.44 17.44
C VAL A 104 64.15 33.26 18.63
N GLU A 105 63.63 34.46 18.40
CA GLU A 105 63.00 35.25 19.46
C GLU A 105 61.56 34.77 19.70
N PRO A 106 60.97 35.00 20.89
CA PRO A 106 59.58 34.65 21.15
C PRO A 106 58.60 35.24 20.12
N ASP A 107 58.88 36.42 19.59
CA ASP A 107 58.02 37.10 18.62
C ASP A 107 58.12 36.50 17.20
N ASP A 108 59.15 35.69 16.93
CA ASP A 108 59.35 35.01 15.65
C ASP A 108 58.51 33.74 15.49
N VAL A 109 57.94 33.23 16.58
CA VAL A 109 57.16 31.99 16.58
C VAL A 109 55.70 32.29 16.29
N THR A 110 55.09 31.56 15.37
CA THR A 110 53.64 31.58 15.14
C THR A 110 53.09 30.16 15.25
N ALA A 111 52.04 29.96 16.03
CA ALA A 111 51.36 28.70 16.22
C ALA A 111 49.86 28.90 16.06
N ILE A 112 49.28 28.28 15.03
CA ILE A 112 47.86 28.34 14.71
C ILE A 112 47.27 26.94 14.64
N ILE A 113 45.94 26.85 14.77
CA ILE A 113 45.21 25.61 14.49
C ILE A 113 44.99 25.57 12.99
N ALA A 114 45.60 24.60 12.30
CA ALA A 114 45.50 24.46 10.86
C ALA A 114 44.25 23.68 10.46
N ASP A 115 44.01 22.53 11.10
CA ASP A 115 42.81 21.74 10.88
C ASP A 115 42.18 21.37 12.22
N TYR A 116 40.87 21.49 12.29
CA TYR A 116 40.07 20.98 13.41
C TYR A 116 39.62 19.55 13.09
N ARG A 117 39.25 18.80 14.13
CA ARG A 117 38.55 17.53 13.93
C ARG A 117 37.32 17.67 13.03
N PRO A 118 37.12 16.74 12.10
CA PRO A 118 35.95 16.75 11.24
C PRO A 118 34.66 16.57 12.04
N ILE A 119 33.54 16.95 11.43
CA ILE A 119 32.20 16.56 11.88
C ILE A 119 31.71 15.38 11.06
N TYR A 120 30.77 14.61 11.60
CA TYR A 120 30.14 13.50 10.88
C TYR A 120 28.68 13.83 10.62
N VAL A 121 28.24 13.73 9.37
CA VAL A 121 26.83 13.97 9.01
C VAL A 121 26.19 12.66 8.57
N THR A 122 25.07 12.28 9.18
CA THR A 122 24.38 11.02 8.92
C THR A 122 22.86 11.24 8.82
N GLY A 123 22.16 10.22 8.28
CA GLY A 123 20.71 10.25 8.11
C GLY A 123 20.27 10.68 6.70
N ASP A 124 19.16 11.42 6.63
CA ASP A 124 18.43 11.77 5.40
C ASP A 124 19.09 12.91 4.61
N VAL A 125 20.41 12.84 4.41
CA VAL A 125 21.21 13.80 3.63
C VAL A 125 21.64 13.21 2.29
N LEU A 126 22.14 14.03 1.35
CA LEU A 126 22.60 13.58 0.03
C LEU A 126 23.99 12.93 0.01
N THR A 127 24.91 13.29 0.91
CA THR A 127 26.24 12.65 1.05
C THR A 127 26.59 12.47 2.53
N PRO A 128 26.44 11.25 3.11
CA PRO A 128 26.70 11.04 4.52
C PRO A 128 28.20 10.77 4.73
N GLY A 129 28.71 11.09 5.90
CA GLY A 129 30.09 10.80 6.27
C GLY A 129 30.81 12.01 6.83
N GLN A 130 32.13 11.96 6.72
CA GLN A 130 33.02 12.93 7.32
C GLN A 130 33.04 14.24 6.53
N GLN A 131 32.80 15.35 7.20
CA GLN A 131 32.87 16.70 6.63
C GLN A 131 33.91 17.55 7.38
N ALA A 132 34.64 18.38 6.64
CA ALA A 132 35.62 19.28 7.24
C ALA A 132 34.91 20.36 8.08
N TYR A 133 35.32 20.52 9.34
CA TYR A 133 34.80 21.56 10.20
C TYR A 133 35.40 22.92 9.87
N ARG A 134 34.59 23.97 9.97
CA ARG A 134 35.04 25.37 9.91
C ARG A 134 34.58 26.12 11.16
N PRO A 135 35.35 27.09 11.67
CA PRO A 135 34.93 27.89 12.82
C PRO A 135 33.56 28.55 12.59
N LEU A 136 32.72 28.53 13.64
CA LEU A 136 31.35 29.10 13.64
C LEU A 136 30.40 28.43 12.64
N MET A 137 30.70 27.20 12.22
CA MET A 137 29.85 26.45 11.32
C MET A 137 28.53 26.07 11.99
N THR A 138 27.42 26.27 11.28
CA THR A 138 26.09 25.87 11.77
C THR A 138 25.68 24.51 11.23
N VAL A 139 24.66 23.90 11.85
CA VAL A 139 24.00 22.70 11.35
C VAL A 139 23.52 22.90 9.91
N ARG A 140 22.91 24.04 9.59
CA ARG A 140 22.47 24.41 8.24
C ARG A 140 23.62 24.31 7.22
N GLN A 141 24.79 24.83 7.58
CA GLN A 141 25.97 24.77 6.72
C GLN A 141 26.51 23.34 6.60
N ALA A 142 26.50 22.56 7.68
CA ALA A 142 26.89 21.14 7.65
C ALA A 142 26.00 20.30 6.73
N LEU A 143 24.69 20.54 6.77
CA LEU A 143 23.73 19.90 5.88
C LEU A 143 23.92 20.35 4.43
N ALA A 144 24.14 21.65 4.20
CA ALA A 144 24.39 22.18 2.85
C ALA A 144 25.64 21.56 2.19
N VAL A 145 26.74 21.43 2.94
CA VAL A 145 27.97 20.77 2.46
C VAL A 145 27.74 19.28 2.22
N SER A 146 26.83 18.65 2.97
CA SER A 146 26.39 17.27 2.77
C SER A 146 25.35 17.10 1.66
N GLY A 147 25.18 18.12 0.81
CA GLY A 147 24.27 18.13 -0.35
C GLY A 147 22.79 18.30 0.00
N GLY A 148 22.49 18.77 1.21
CA GLY A 148 21.13 19.02 1.69
C GLY A 148 20.37 17.75 2.07
N PHE A 149 19.11 17.93 2.48
CA PHE A 149 18.23 16.82 2.77
C PHE A 149 17.84 16.06 1.48
N SER A 150 17.83 14.74 1.54
CA SER A 150 17.49 13.88 0.40
C SER A 150 16.43 12.84 0.76
N LEU A 151 15.21 13.07 0.27
CA LEU A 151 14.08 12.14 0.36
C LEU A 151 14.33 10.83 -0.41
N LEU A 152 15.23 10.85 -1.41
CA LEU A 152 15.55 9.68 -2.21
C LEU A 152 16.43 8.67 -1.45
N ARG A 153 17.24 9.15 -0.51
CA ARG A 153 18.18 8.33 0.26
C ARG A 153 17.57 7.67 1.48
N SER A 154 16.55 8.28 2.10
CA SER A 154 15.71 7.59 3.08
C SER A 154 15.08 6.31 2.49
N ARG A 155 14.78 6.34 1.18
CA ARG A 155 14.32 5.18 0.41
C ARG A 155 15.45 4.24 -0.04
N ALA A 156 16.61 4.76 -0.46
CA ALA A 156 17.72 3.95 -0.98
C ALA A 156 18.45 3.08 0.08
N GLY A 157 18.34 3.41 1.37
CA GLY A 157 18.86 2.59 2.47
C GLY A 157 18.01 1.35 2.80
N GLN A 158 16.80 1.25 2.24
CA GLN A 158 15.92 0.10 2.42
C GLN A 158 16.14 -0.88 1.28
N ALA A 159 16.90 -1.95 1.52
CA ALA A 159 17.02 -3.07 0.59
C ALA A 159 15.70 -3.87 0.59
N GLY A 160 14.73 -3.45 -0.22
CA GLY A 160 13.43 -4.12 -0.37
C GLY A 160 12.39 -3.27 -1.13
N PRO A 161 11.26 -3.86 -1.57
CA PRO A 161 10.13 -3.10 -2.10
C PRO A 161 9.56 -2.12 -1.06
N ASP A 162 9.11 -0.94 -1.51
CA ASP A 162 8.59 0.12 -0.64
C ASP A 162 7.42 -0.42 0.21
N PRO A 163 7.45 -0.30 1.55
CA PRO A 163 6.38 -0.80 2.41
C PRO A 163 5.01 -0.18 2.11
N VAL A 164 4.97 1.04 1.55
CA VAL A 164 3.73 1.67 1.09
C VAL A 164 3.14 0.93 -0.11
N ASP A 165 3.99 0.55 -1.07
CA ASP A 165 3.56 -0.26 -2.22
C ASP A 165 3.10 -1.65 -1.76
N LEU A 166 3.82 -2.28 -0.83
CA LEU A 166 3.41 -3.57 -0.26
C LEU A 166 2.06 -3.49 0.45
N LYS A 167 1.81 -2.42 1.21
CA LYS A 167 0.51 -2.20 1.87
C LYS A 167 -0.60 -1.98 0.84
N ARG A 168 -0.37 -1.14 -0.18
CA ARG A 168 -1.32 -0.93 -1.28
C ARG A 168 -1.67 -2.24 -1.96
N ASP A 169 -0.66 -3.01 -2.33
CA ASP A 169 -0.84 -4.28 -3.04
C ASP A 169 -1.56 -5.31 -2.15
N TYR A 170 -1.28 -5.32 -0.84
CA TYR A 170 -1.99 -6.15 0.12
C TYR A 170 -3.48 -5.76 0.25
N GLU A 171 -3.79 -4.47 0.36
CA GLU A 171 -5.18 -3.97 0.39
C GLU A 171 -5.91 -4.28 -0.94
N MET A 172 -5.23 -4.15 -2.07
CA MET A 172 -5.76 -4.50 -3.40
C MET A 172 -6.10 -5.99 -3.49
N LEU A 173 -5.18 -6.87 -3.08
CA LEU A 173 -5.40 -8.31 -3.06
C LEU A 173 -6.57 -8.71 -2.13
N TRP A 174 -6.76 -8.01 -1.02
CA TRP A 174 -7.93 -8.20 -0.15
C TRP A 174 -9.23 -7.79 -0.83
N GLY A 175 -9.20 -6.73 -1.64
CA GLY A 175 -10.30 -6.32 -2.51
C GLY A 175 -10.70 -7.44 -3.46
N ASP A 176 -9.74 -7.97 -4.21
CA ASP A 176 -9.94 -9.07 -5.15
C ASP A 176 -10.44 -10.34 -4.43
N TYR A 177 -9.85 -10.69 -3.29
CA TYR A 177 -10.29 -11.82 -2.48
C TYR A 177 -11.75 -11.68 -2.04
N THR A 178 -12.11 -10.51 -1.50
CA THR A 178 -13.45 -10.25 -0.98
C THR A 178 -14.49 -10.33 -2.10
N LYS A 179 -14.16 -9.77 -3.27
CA LYS A 179 -15.00 -9.88 -4.47
C LYS A 179 -15.23 -11.34 -4.86
N GLU A 180 -14.18 -12.13 -5.07
CA GLU A 180 -14.31 -13.53 -5.49
C GLU A 180 -14.98 -14.39 -4.40
N TYR A 181 -14.80 -14.05 -3.11
CA TYR A 181 -15.43 -14.73 -1.99
C TYR A 181 -16.95 -14.57 -2.00
N LEU A 182 -17.42 -13.32 -2.14
CA LEU A 182 -18.85 -13.01 -2.25
C LEU A 182 -19.45 -13.60 -3.53
N HIS A 183 -18.71 -13.55 -4.64
CA HIS A 183 -19.13 -14.16 -5.89
C HIS A 183 -19.33 -15.68 -5.75
N ALA A 184 -18.39 -16.39 -5.12
CA ALA A 184 -18.53 -17.81 -4.83
C ALA A 184 -19.71 -18.10 -3.90
N ALA A 185 -19.95 -17.26 -2.89
CA ALA A 185 -21.10 -17.39 -2.00
C ALA A 185 -22.43 -17.22 -2.77
N ARG A 186 -22.51 -16.24 -3.68
CA ARG A 186 -23.65 -16.03 -4.57
C ARG A 186 -23.92 -17.24 -5.44
N ILE A 187 -22.92 -17.77 -6.15
CA ILE A 187 -23.09 -18.93 -7.04
C ILE A 187 -23.55 -20.17 -6.25
N ARG A 188 -23.03 -20.37 -5.02
CA ARG A 188 -23.49 -21.46 -4.16
C ARG A 188 -24.96 -21.31 -3.78
N ALA A 189 -25.40 -20.09 -3.47
CA ALA A 189 -26.82 -19.82 -3.21
C ALA A 189 -27.68 -20.02 -4.46
N GLU A 190 -27.22 -19.60 -5.63
CA GLU A 190 -27.89 -19.84 -6.92
C GLU A 190 -28.08 -21.32 -7.23
N LEU A 191 -27.04 -22.14 -7.01
CA LEU A 191 -27.08 -23.59 -7.19
C LEU A 191 -28.05 -24.27 -6.23
N GLN A 192 -28.25 -23.71 -5.04
CA GLN A 192 -29.18 -24.22 -4.02
C GLN A 192 -30.59 -23.60 -4.14
N GLY A 193 -30.80 -22.64 -5.05
CA GLY A 193 -32.06 -21.91 -5.18
C GLY A 193 -32.40 -21.02 -3.97
N GLN A 194 -31.41 -20.64 -3.17
CA GLN A 194 -31.61 -19.79 -1.99
C GLN A 194 -31.73 -18.31 -2.38
N ALA A 195 -32.66 -17.60 -1.74
CA ALA A 195 -32.92 -16.19 -2.03
C ALA A 195 -31.90 -15.22 -1.41
N ASP A 196 -31.03 -15.71 -0.53
CA ASP A 196 -29.99 -14.93 0.12
C ASP A 196 -28.73 -15.79 0.34
N PHE A 197 -27.62 -15.14 0.66
CA PHE A 197 -26.33 -15.79 0.91
C PHE A 197 -25.58 -15.13 2.08
N ASP A 198 -24.51 -15.77 2.56
CA ASP A 198 -23.70 -15.21 3.65
C ASP A 198 -22.89 -14.00 3.16
N LYS A 199 -23.24 -12.81 3.67
CA LYS A 199 -22.61 -11.52 3.35
C LYS A 199 -21.51 -11.12 4.34
N LYS A 200 -21.09 -12.03 5.23
CA LYS A 200 -20.08 -11.73 6.23
C LYS A 200 -18.76 -11.34 5.58
N THR A 201 -18.10 -10.37 6.21
CA THR A 201 -16.74 -9.99 5.86
C THR A 201 -15.78 -11.13 6.19
N PRO A 202 -14.85 -11.48 5.28
CA PRO A 202 -13.76 -12.37 5.60
C PRO A 202 -12.97 -11.90 6.82
N GLN A 203 -12.59 -12.84 7.70
CA GLN A 203 -11.81 -12.51 8.90
C GLN A 203 -10.44 -11.93 8.52
N GLY A 204 -10.04 -10.85 9.20
CA GLY A 204 -8.74 -10.21 8.98
C GLY A 204 -8.66 -9.25 7.79
N SER A 205 -9.78 -8.97 7.10
CA SER A 205 -9.80 -8.00 6.01
C SER A 205 -9.49 -6.57 6.51
N PRO A 206 -8.54 -5.85 5.90
CA PRO A 206 -8.23 -4.45 6.21
C PRO A 206 -9.19 -3.46 5.53
N LEU A 207 -10.12 -3.94 4.70
CA LEU A 207 -11.06 -3.11 3.95
C LEU A 207 -12.10 -2.45 4.88
N SER A 208 -12.56 -1.26 4.49
CA SER A 208 -13.63 -0.59 5.23
C SER A 208 -14.95 -1.38 5.12
N PRO A 209 -15.76 -1.44 6.20
CA PRO A 209 -17.03 -2.16 6.16
C PRO A 209 -18.00 -1.66 5.09
N SER A 210 -17.93 -0.37 4.72
CA SER A 210 -18.77 0.22 3.68
C SER A 210 -18.46 -0.33 2.28
N VAL A 211 -17.18 -0.55 1.95
CA VAL A 211 -16.78 -1.11 0.64
C VAL A 211 -17.24 -2.56 0.54
N VAL A 212 -17.03 -3.35 1.59
CA VAL A 212 -17.49 -4.75 1.64
C VAL A 212 -19.00 -4.83 1.52
N ALA A 213 -19.73 -3.97 2.24
CA ALA A 213 -21.20 -3.91 2.18
C ALA A 213 -21.70 -3.56 0.77
N ALA A 214 -21.06 -2.61 0.09
CA ALA A 214 -21.40 -2.25 -1.29
C ALA A 214 -21.18 -3.42 -2.26
N MET A 215 -20.07 -4.16 -2.13
CA MET A 215 -19.82 -5.37 -2.93
C MET A 215 -20.85 -6.46 -2.65
N ALA A 216 -21.18 -6.70 -1.38
CA ALA A 216 -22.17 -7.69 -0.98
C ALA A 216 -23.59 -7.34 -1.48
N GLN A 217 -23.94 -6.05 -1.47
CA GLN A 217 -25.21 -5.57 -2.01
C GLN A 217 -25.29 -5.78 -3.53
N ALA A 218 -24.22 -5.45 -4.27
CA ALA A 218 -24.18 -5.66 -5.72
C ALA A 218 -24.39 -7.14 -6.08
N GLU A 219 -23.75 -8.07 -5.37
CA GLU A 219 -23.94 -9.51 -5.59
C GLU A 219 -25.34 -9.99 -5.15
N ALA A 220 -25.96 -9.38 -4.15
CA ALA A 220 -27.33 -9.67 -3.75
C ALA A 220 -28.38 -9.22 -4.77
N GLU A 221 -28.16 -8.06 -5.38
CA GLU A 221 -29.00 -7.59 -6.49
C GLU A 221 -28.85 -8.50 -7.71
N ALA A 222 -27.61 -8.89 -8.06
CA ALA A 222 -27.35 -9.84 -9.13
C ALA A 222 -28.03 -11.21 -8.88
N LEU A 223 -27.96 -11.74 -7.66
CA LEU A 223 -28.64 -12.98 -7.26
C LEU A 223 -30.15 -12.89 -7.48
N LYS A 224 -30.76 -11.80 -7.01
CA LYS A 224 -32.21 -11.59 -7.10
C LYS A 224 -32.66 -11.55 -8.56
N VAL A 225 -31.92 -10.85 -9.41
CA VAL A 225 -32.21 -10.77 -10.85
C VAL A 225 -32.06 -12.16 -11.49
N ALA A 226 -30.95 -12.86 -11.24
CA ALA A 226 -30.70 -14.19 -11.81
C ALA A 226 -31.77 -15.22 -11.42
N LEU A 227 -32.21 -15.23 -10.15
CA LEU A 227 -33.27 -16.14 -9.69
C LEU A 227 -34.64 -15.76 -10.27
N SER A 228 -34.93 -14.46 -10.39
CA SER A 228 -36.18 -13.98 -10.99
C SER A 228 -36.27 -14.37 -12.47
N ASP A 229 -35.21 -14.11 -13.23
CA ASP A 229 -35.12 -14.41 -14.65
C ASP A 229 -35.28 -15.92 -14.90
N PHE A 230 -34.55 -16.74 -14.15
CA PHE A 230 -34.66 -18.20 -14.24
C PHE A 230 -36.06 -18.71 -13.90
N ARG A 231 -36.71 -18.18 -12.85
CA ARG A 231 -38.08 -18.55 -12.50
C ARG A 231 -39.08 -18.16 -13.58
N GLN A 232 -38.94 -16.98 -14.17
CA GLN A 232 -39.83 -16.53 -15.25
C GLN A 232 -39.73 -17.44 -16.47
N GLU A 233 -38.52 -17.87 -16.84
CA GLU A 233 -38.30 -18.81 -17.94
C GLU A 233 -38.87 -20.21 -17.62
N GLN A 234 -38.67 -20.71 -16.40
CA GLN A 234 -39.26 -21.98 -15.96
C GLN A 234 -40.79 -21.93 -15.99
N ASP A 235 -41.38 -20.87 -15.45
CA ASP A 235 -42.83 -20.66 -15.43
C ASP A 235 -43.40 -20.59 -16.87
N PHE A 236 -42.68 -19.97 -17.81
CA PHE A 236 -43.09 -19.91 -19.21
C PHE A 236 -43.11 -21.30 -19.86
N LEU A 237 -42.05 -22.10 -19.67
CA LEU A 237 -41.97 -23.45 -20.21
C LEU A 237 -42.99 -24.39 -19.55
N GLU A 238 -43.23 -24.25 -18.24
CA GLU A 238 -44.21 -25.05 -17.52
C GLU A 238 -45.65 -24.72 -17.93
N LYS A 239 -45.96 -23.44 -18.16
CA LYS A 239 -47.26 -23.02 -18.73
C LYS A 239 -47.44 -23.61 -20.13
N GLY A 240 -46.45 -23.50 -21.01
CA GLY A 240 -46.50 -24.10 -22.34
C GLY A 240 -46.72 -25.62 -22.32
N ARG A 241 -46.07 -26.34 -21.39
CA ARG A 241 -46.30 -27.77 -21.16
C ARG A 241 -47.75 -28.05 -20.73
N THR A 242 -48.30 -27.23 -19.84
CA THR A 242 -49.65 -27.39 -19.28
C THR A 242 -50.71 -27.12 -20.34
N ASP A 243 -50.58 -26.03 -21.09
CA ASP A 243 -51.50 -25.67 -22.19
C ASP A 243 -51.52 -26.78 -23.26
N ALA A 244 -50.35 -27.30 -23.64
CA ALA A 244 -50.25 -28.42 -24.58
C ALA A 244 -50.91 -29.70 -24.01
N ALA A 245 -50.76 -29.97 -22.72
CA ALA A 245 -51.41 -31.11 -22.05
C ALA A 245 -52.94 -30.99 -22.06
N GLU A 246 -53.48 -29.80 -21.83
CA GLU A 246 -54.92 -29.53 -21.91
C GLU A 246 -55.45 -29.74 -23.32
N GLN A 247 -54.74 -29.22 -24.34
CA GLN A 247 -55.09 -29.43 -25.75
C GLN A 247 -55.09 -30.91 -26.13
N ILE A 248 -54.08 -31.66 -25.68
CA ILE A 248 -54.01 -33.12 -25.85
C ILE A 248 -55.24 -33.79 -25.23
N GLY A 249 -55.64 -33.38 -24.02
CA GLY A 249 -56.83 -33.92 -23.34
C GLY A 249 -58.12 -33.69 -24.13
N VAL A 250 -58.28 -32.52 -24.77
CA VAL A 250 -59.43 -32.22 -25.64
C VAL A 250 -59.39 -33.05 -26.92
N LEU A 251 -58.24 -33.12 -27.59
CA LEU A 251 -58.06 -33.88 -28.83
C LEU A 251 -58.26 -35.39 -28.61
N GLN A 252 -57.83 -35.93 -27.46
CA GLN A 252 -58.08 -37.34 -27.10
C GLN A 252 -59.57 -37.65 -26.91
N LYS A 253 -60.33 -36.73 -26.32
CA LYS A 253 -61.79 -36.88 -26.20
C LYS A 253 -62.44 -36.87 -27.59
N ARG A 254 -62.00 -35.97 -28.48
CA ARG A 254 -62.48 -35.89 -29.86
C ARG A 254 -62.14 -37.15 -30.67
N GLU A 255 -60.92 -37.64 -30.59
CA GLU A 255 -60.47 -38.88 -31.24
C GLU A 255 -61.33 -40.07 -30.81
N ARG A 256 -61.71 -40.15 -29.52
CA ARG A 256 -62.62 -41.20 -29.03
C ARG A 256 -64.01 -41.11 -29.67
N VAL A 257 -64.61 -39.92 -29.69
CA VAL A 257 -65.96 -39.70 -30.27
C VAL A 257 -65.97 -39.94 -31.79
N GLU A 258 -64.95 -39.47 -32.51
CA GLU A 258 -64.81 -39.71 -33.94
C GLU A 258 -64.55 -41.20 -34.22
N GLY A 259 -63.77 -41.89 -33.39
CA GLY A 259 -63.57 -43.33 -33.50
C GLY A 259 -64.84 -44.16 -33.26
N GLU A 260 -65.72 -43.73 -32.35
CA GLU A 260 -67.05 -44.33 -32.18
C GLU A 260 -67.95 -44.08 -33.40
N SER A 261 -67.90 -42.86 -33.97
CA SER A 261 -68.64 -42.51 -35.20
C SER A 261 -68.19 -43.36 -36.40
N VAL A 262 -66.88 -43.53 -36.61
CA VAL A 262 -66.34 -44.37 -37.69
C VAL A 262 -66.82 -45.82 -37.55
N LYS A 263 -66.81 -46.38 -36.32
CA LYS A 263 -67.32 -47.74 -36.08
C LYS A 263 -68.82 -47.87 -36.40
N ALA A 264 -69.62 -46.84 -36.11
CA ALA A 264 -71.03 -46.83 -36.46
C ALA A 264 -71.24 -46.81 -37.98
N ASP A 265 -70.49 -45.95 -38.69
CA ASP A 265 -70.53 -45.87 -40.16
C ASP A 265 -70.06 -47.17 -40.84
N GLU A 266 -69.05 -47.85 -40.27
CA GLU A 266 -68.59 -49.17 -40.72
C GLU A 266 -69.69 -50.23 -40.60
N GLN A 267 -70.42 -50.24 -39.48
CA GLN A 267 -71.55 -51.14 -39.26
C GLN A 267 -72.70 -50.84 -40.22
N ASP A 268 -72.99 -49.57 -40.48
CA ASP A 268 -74.00 -49.15 -41.45
C ASP A 268 -73.63 -49.55 -42.87
N LEU A 269 -72.37 -49.38 -43.27
CA LEU A 269 -71.87 -49.84 -44.55
C LEU A 269 -72.00 -51.36 -44.70
N ALA A 270 -71.68 -52.14 -43.65
CA ALA A 270 -71.81 -53.59 -43.67
C ALA A 270 -73.28 -54.02 -43.85
N ARG A 271 -74.21 -53.36 -43.14
CA ARG A 271 -75.66 -53.61 -43.27
C ARG A 271 -76.17 -53.28 -44.67
N VAL A 272 -75.79 -52.13 -45.21
CA VAL A 272 -76.19 -51.66 -46.55
C VAL A 272 -75.61 -52.53 -47.65
N THR A 273 -74.35 -52.96 -47.53
CA THR A 273 -73.71 -53.88 -48.49
C THR A 273 -74.45 -55.21 -48.54
N LYS A 274 -74.76 -55.81 -47.38
CA LYS A 274 -75.53 -57.05 -47.31
C LYS A 274 -76.91 -56.95 -47.98
N ALA A 275 -77.61 -55.82 -47.81
CA ALA A 275 -78.91 -55.58 -48.42
C ALA A 275 -78.82 -55.25 -49.93
N PHE A 276 -77.72 -54.64 -50.38
CA PHE A 276 -77.42 -54.44 -51.81
C PHE A 276 -77.11 -55.76 -52.52
N ASP A 277 -76.30 -56.64 -51.91
CA ASP A 277 -75.97 -57.97 -52.44
C ASP A 277 -77.22 -58.86 -52.55
N ALA A 278 -78.21 -58.65 -51.68
CA ALA A 278 -79.52 -59.28 -51.73
C ALA A 278 -80.47 -58.67 -52.80
N GLY A 279 -80.03 -57.66 -53.57
CA GLY A 279 -80.78 -57.01 -54.64
C GLY A 279 -81.79 -55.94 -54.19
N ASN A 280 -81.81 -55.57 -52.91
CA ASN A 280 -82.87 -54.75 -52.31
C ASN A 280 -82.55 -53.24 -52.23
N LEU A 281 -81.39 -52.79 -52.70
CA LEU A 281 -80.94 -51.40 -52.59
C LEU A 281 -80.33 -50.87 -53.89
N THR A 282 -80.35 -49.55 -54.05
CA THR A 282 -79.75 -48.87 -55.21
C THR A 282 -78.25 -48.62 -55.00
N ASN A 283 -77.48 -48.59 -56.11
CA ASN A 283 -76.06 -48.28 -56.08
C ASN A 283 -75.76 -46.88 -55.50
N THR A 284 -76.68 -45.92 -55.68
CA THR A 284 -76.56 -44.57 -55.10
C THR A 284 -76.49 -44.59 -53.58
N ARG A 285 -77.33 -45.40 -52.92
CA ARG A 285 -77.35 -45.49 -51.46
C ARG A 285 -76.06 -46.11 -50.91
N LEU A 286 -75.54 -47.13 -51.59
CA LEU A 286 -74.25 -47.73 -51.24
C LEU A 286 -73.09 -46.73 -51.39
N ALA A 287 -73.09 -45.96 -52.48
CA ALA A 287 -72.08 -44.92 -52.72
C ALA A 287 -72.12 -43.81 -51.66
N ASP A 288 -73.31 -43.36 -51.25
CA ASP A 288 -73.48 -42.33 -50.21
C ASP A 288 -72.92 -42.78 -48.86
N VAL A 289 -73.21 -44.02 -48.44
CA VAL A 289 -72.71 -44.56 -47.16
C VAL A 289 -71.20 -44.78 -47.20
N ARG A 290 -70.65 -45.24 -48.34
CA ARG A 290 -69.19 -45.31 -48.54
C ARG A 290 -68.55 -43.93 -48.42
N ARG A 291 -69.14 -42.90 -49.01
CA ARG A 291 -68.64 -41.52 -48.92
C ARG A 291 -68.70 -40.99 -47.49
N ALA A 292 -69.77 -41.27 -46.76
CA ALA A 292 -69.90 -40.90 -45.35
C ALA A 292 -68.79 -41.52 -44.49
N LEU A 293 -68.55 -42.83 -44.63
CA LEU A 293 -67.45 -43.51 -43.94
C LEU A 293 -66.06 -42.93 -44.28
N LEU A 294 -65.81 -42.61 -45.55
CA LEU A 294 -64.54 -41.99 -45.96
C LEU A 294 -64.36 -40.61 -45.31
N LEU A 295 -65.44 -39.82 -45.18
CA LEU A 295 -65.39 -38.51 -44.53
C LEU A 295 -65.15 -38.64 -43.02
N SER A 296 -65.84 -39.54 -42.33
CA SER A 296 -65.63 -39.76 -40.88
C SER A 296 -64.24 -40.33 -40.60
N SER A 297 -63.76 -41.27 -41.41
CA SER A 297 -62.39 -41.79 -41.33
C SER A 297 -61.33 -40.72 -41.58
N SER A 298 -61.53 -39.86 -42.59
CA SER A 298 -60.63 -38.72 -42.84
C SER A 298 -60.59 -37.74 -41.66
N GLY A 299 -61.74 -37.47 -41.03
CA GLY A 299 -61.81 -36.63 -39.83
C GLY A 299 -61.02 -37.22 -38.67
N ALA A 300 -61.23 -38.51 -38.37
CA ALA A 300 -60.50 -39.22 -37.32
C ALA A 300 -58.98 -39.21 -37.54
N LEU A 301 -58.53 -39.43 -38.78
CA LEU A 301 -57.12 -39.36 -39.14
C LEU A 301 -56.54 -37.95 -38.96
N GLN A 302 -57.28 -36.90 -39.35
CA GLN A 302 -56.86 -35.51 -39.13
C GLN A 302 -56.70 -35.20 -37.64
N THR A 303 -57.67 -35.59 -36.80
CA THR A 303 -57.60 -35.43 -35.35
C THR A 303 -56.41 -36.18 -34.75
N SER A 304 -56.11 -37.40 -35.22
CA SER A 304 -54.95 -38.16 -34.76
C SER A 304 -53.62 -37.48 -35.11
N VAL A 305 -53.51 -36.88 -36.31
CA VAL A 305 -52.34 -36.08 -36.70
C VAL A 305 -52.19 -34.83 -35.83
N GLU A 306 -53.29 -34.12 -35.53
CA GLU A 306 -53.28 -32.98 -34.62
C GLU A 306 -52.84 -33.37 -33.20
N LEU A 307 -53.35 -34.50 -32.70
CA LEU A 307 -52.96 -35.06 -31.40
C LEU A 307 -51.46 -35.39 -31.36
N MET A 308 -50.93 -36.00 -32.42
CA MET A 308 -49.49 -36.30 -32.53
C MET A 308 -48.63 -35.02 -32.54
N ARG A 309 -49.08 -33.97 -33.23
CA ARG A 309 -48.39 -32.66 -33.21
C ARG A 309 -48.40 -32.03 -31.82
N ALA A 310 -49.54 -32.04 -31.14
CA ALA A 310 -49.67 -31.50 -29.78
C ALA A 310 -48.81 -32.28 -28.77
N ARG A 311 -48.77 -33.62 -28.85
CA ARG A 311 -47.88 -34.46 -28.04
C ARG A 311 -46.41 -34.13 -28.28
N ARG A 312 -45.99 -33.99 -29.54
CA ARG A 312 -44.62 -33.59 -29.87
C ARG A 312 -44.27 -32.22 -29.29
N GLN A 313 -45.18 -31.26 -29.37
CA GLN A 313 -44.99 -29.94 -28.80
C GLN A 313 -44.85 -29.97 -27.27
N GLN A 314 -45.66 -30.79 -26.58
CA GLN A 314 -45.52 -31.00 -25.14
C GLN A 314 -44.14 -31.57 -24.78
N GLU A 315 -43.69 -32.60 -25.51
CA GLU A 315 -42.36 -33.17 -25.30
C GLU A 315 -41.24 -32.18 -25.59
N ASP A 316 -41.40 -31.30 -26.60
CA ASP A 316 -40.44 -30.24 -26.90
C ASP A 316 -40.29 -29.28 -25.71
N PHE A 317 -41.40 -28.86 -25.07
CA PHE A 317 -41.35 -28.04 -23.85
C PHE A 317 -40.67 -28.77 -22.69
N VAL A 318 -40.95 -30.06 -22.48
CA VAL A 318 -40.28 -30.86 -21.44
C VAL A 318 -38.77 -30.92 -21.67
N ARG A 319 -38.35 -31.23 -22.90
CA ARG A 319 -36.93 -31.25 -23.27
C ARG A 319 -36.27 -29.89 -23.11
N GLN A 320 -36.94 -28.80 -23.47
CA GLN A 320 -36.42 -27.45 -23.30
C GLN A 320 -36.24 -27.09 -21.82
N HIS A 321 -37.21 -27.44 -20.97
CA HIS A 321 -37.12 -27.22 -19.52
C HIS A 321 -35.92 -27.97 -18.91
N GLU A 322 -35.78 -29.27 -19.18
CA GLU A 322 -34.64 -30.06 -18.69
C GLU A 322 -33.30 -29.55 -19.24
N ARG A 323 -33.26 -29.14 -20.51
CA ARG A 323 -32.05 -28.59 -21.12
C ARG A 323 -31.65 -27.26 -20.48
N ASN A 324 -32.60 -26.37 -20.25
CA ASN A 324 -32.35 -25.07 -19.63
C ASN A 324 -31.79 -25.24 -18.20
N ASP A 325 -32.40 -26.11 -17.39
CA ASP A 325 -31.93 -26.42 -16.05
C ASP A 325 -30.51 -27.01 -16.04
N ASN A 326 -30.26 -28.02 -16.88
CA ASN A 326 -28.93 -28.64 -17.00
C ASN A 326 -27.88 -27.64 -17.49
N GLN A 327 -28.19 -26.83 -18.50
CA GLN A 327 -27.27 -25.83 -19.04
C GLN A 327 -26.91 -24.78 -17.99
N ARG A 328 -27.90 -24.27 -17.25
CA ARG A 328 -27.66 -23.32 -16.16
C ARG A 328 -26.80 -23.95 -15.06
N ARG A 329 -27.12 -25.17 -14.63
CA ARG A 329 -26.35 -25.88 -13.59
C ARG A 329 -24.90 -26.13 -14.01
N ILE A 330 -24.67 -26.53 -15.27
CA ILE A 330 -23.32 -26.72 -15.81
C ILE A 330 -22.55 -25.39 -15.83
N GLY A 331 -23.19 -24.30 -16.26
CA GLY A 331 -22.61 -22.95 -16.24
C GLY A 331 -22.19 -22.55 -14.83
N LEU A 332 -23.12 -22.60 -13.87
CA LEU A 332 -22.85 -22.24 -12.47
C LEU A 332 -21.77 -23.12 -11.82
N LEU A 333 -21.72 -24.42 -12.12
CA LEU A 333 -20.66 -25.31 -11.61
C LEU A 333 -19.29 -24.96 -12.20
N THR A 334 -19.24 -24.58 -13.48
CA THR A 334 -18.01 -24.14 -14.14
C THR A 334 -17.53 -22.82 -13.56
N ASP A 335 -18.43 -21.85 -13.41
CA ASP A 335 -18.13 -20.55 -12.81
C ASP A 335 -17.66 -20.69 -11.36
N LEU A 336 -18.30 -21.58 -10.58
CA LEU A 336 -17.88 -21.88 -9.22
C LEU A 336 -16.47 -22.49 -9.18
N LYS A 337 -16.17 -23.44 -10.07
CA LYS A 337 -14.85 -24.07 -10.18
C LYS A 337 -13.78 -23.02 -10.50
N ASP A 338 -14.03 -22.16 -11.48
CA ASP A 338 -13.09 -21.12 -11.90
C ASP A 338 -12.91 -20.04 -10.82
N THR A 339 -13.98 -19.66 -10.13
CA THR A 339 -13.94 -18.72 -9.00
C THR A 339 -13.18 -19.29 -7.81
N ASN A 340 -13.36 -20.58 -7.49
CA ASN A 340 -12.58 -21.23 -6.43
C ASN A 340 -11.08 -21.30 -6.80
N ALA A 341 -10.74 -21.49 -8.08
CA ALA A 341 -9.36 -21.45 -8.55
C ALA A 341 -8.75 -20.05 -8.41
N ARG A 342 -9.50 -19.00 -8.78
CA ARG A 342 -9.09 -17.59 -8.55
C ARG A 342 -8.92 -17.28 -7.07
N LEU A 343 -9.85 -17.72 -6.21
CA LEU A 343 -9.73 -17.57 -4.76
C LEU A 343 -8.47 -18.22 -4.22
N ALA A 344 -8.11 -19.42 -4.67
CA ALA A 344 -6.89 -20.10 -4.25
C ALA A 344 -5.62 -19.33 -4.68
N ASP A 345 -5.58 -18.80 -5.92
CA ASP A 345 -4.46 -17.98 -6.40
C ASP A 345 -4.31 -16.69 -5.59
N VAL A 346 -5.40 -15.94 -5.38
CA VAL A 346 -5.38 -14.70 -4.58
C VAL A 346 -5.01 -14.98 -3.12
N THR A 347 -5.48 -16.10 -2.54
CA THR A 347 -5.10 -16.50 -1.18
C THR A 347 -3.61 -16.74 -1.06
N ALA A 348 -3.00 -17.45 -2.01
CA ALA A 348 -1.56 -17.69 -2.02
C ALA A 348 -0.76 -16.37 -2.14
N ARG A 349 -1.22 -15.45 -3.00
CA ARG A 349 -0.63 -14.11 -3.14
C ARG A 349 -0.79 -13.26 -1.88
N LEU A 350 -1.94 -13.32 -1.22
CA LEU A 350 -2.21 -12.64 0.06
C LEU A 350 -1.27 -13.14 1.15
N HIS A 351 -1.07 -14.45 1.27
CA HIS A 351 -0.10 -15.01 2.21
C HIS A 351 1.31 -14.50 1.93
N ALA A 352 1.76 -14.57 0.68
CA ALA A 352 3.09 -14.07 0.28
C ALA A 352 3.25 -12.55 0.54
N ALA A 353 2.21 -11.75 0.29
CA ALA A 353 2.21 -10.32 0.59
C ALA A 353 2.23 -10.06 2.11
N SER A 354 1.48 -10.84 2.88
CA SER A 354 1.45 -10.73 4.35
C SER A 354 2.79 -11.10 4.99
N GLU A 355 3.47 -12.13 4.49
CA GLU A 355 4.81 -12.53 4.95
C GLU A 355 5.85 -11.46 4.66
N LYS A 356 5.77 -10.79 3.49
CA LYS A 356 6.64 -9.66 3.14
C LYS A 356 6.40 -8.43 4.03
N LEU A 357 5.20 -8.27 4.59
CA LEU A 357 4.85 -7.18 5.50
C LEU A 357 5.33 -7.40 6.94
N GLN A 358 5.44 -8.66 7.42
CA GLN A 358 5.80 -8.96 8.82
C GLN A 358 7.20 -8.50 9.28
N PRO A 359 8.30 -8.66 8.51
CA PRO A 359 9.62 -8.20 8.95
C PRO A 359 9.84 -6.70 8.69
N THR A 360 8.99 -6.07 7.88
CA THR A 360 9.15 -4.68 7.43
C THR A 360 8.34 -3.71 8.30
N GLY A 361 8.35 -3.93 9.62
CA GLY A 361 7.87 -2.98 10.64
C GLY A 361 8.65 -1.66 10.69
N ALA A 362 9.25 -1.25 9.58
CA ALA A 362 9.69 0.11 9.35
C ALA A 362 8.44 0.96 9.20
N SER A 363 8.14 1.72 10.25
CA SER A 363 7.26 2.87 10.20
C SER A 363 7.78 3.86 9.14
N THR A 364 7.45 3.65 7.87
CA THR A 364 7.60 4.68 6.85
C THR A 364 6.53 5.71 7.12
N GLN A 365 6.97 6.88 7.57
CA GLN A 365 6.11 8.04 7.69
C GLN A 365 5.44 8.29 6.34
N PRO A 366 4.11 8.47 6.30
CA PRO A 366 3.43 8.84 5.06
C PRO A 366 4.06 10.11 4.51
N LEU A 367 4.33 10.12 3.20
CA LEU A 367 4.68 11.35 2.53
C LEU A 367 3.50 12.33 2.71
N PRO A 368 3.75 13.56 3.15
CA PRO A 368 2.71 14.56 3.22
C PRO A 368 2.14 14.83 1.85
N ILE A 369 0.82 14.91 1.80
CA ILE A 369 0.07 15.33 0.62
C ILE A 369 0.39 16.82 0.41
N ALA A 370 0.59 17.21 -0.85
CA ALA A 370 0.99 18.56 -1.25
C ALA A 370 0.33 19.66 -0.40
N GLY A 371 1.12 20.30 0.46
CA GLY A 371 0.66 21.34 1.40
C GLY A 371 1.13 21.15 2.86
N GLU A 372 1.46 19.93 3.28
CA GLU A 372 2.08 19.67 4.59
C GLU A 372 3.59 19.91 4.53
N THR A 373 4.08 20.88 5.31
CA THR A 373 5.52 21.17 5.40
C THR A 373 6.21 20.06 6.20
N VAL A 374 6.96 19.18 5.53
CA VAL A 374 7.87 18.26 6.22
C VAL A 374 8.87 19.10 7.03
N ARG A 375 8.90 18.93 8.35
CA ARG A 375 9.94 19.54 9.19
C ARG A 375 11.03 18.51 9.42
N ALA A 376 12.23 18.84 8.99
CA ALA A 376 13.40 18.08 9.34
C ALA A 376 13.73 18.32 10.81
N GLN A 377 13.99 17.24 11.55
CA GLN A 377 14.57 17.30 12.87
C GLN A 377 16.06 17.01 12.77
N VAL A 378 16.85 17.81 13.48
CA VAL A 378 18.29 17.61 13.54
C VAL A 378 18.71 17.36 14.99
N THR A 379 19.49 16.30 15.18
CA THR A 379 20.07 15.95 16.47
C THR A 379 21.58 16.03 16.38
N ILE A 380 22.21 16.77 17.29
CA ILE A 380 23.66 16.73 17.49
C ILE A 380 23.97 15.71 18.57
N VAL A 381 24.85 14.77 18.26
CA VAL A 381 25.48 13.88 19.26
C VAL A 381 26.84 14.46 19.59
N ARG A 382 26.96 15.02 20.80
CA ARG A 382 28.17 15.69 21.28
C ARG A 382 28.70 15.01 22.53
N LYS A 383 30.02 14.86 22.62
CA LYS A 383 30.68 14.43 23.85
C LYS A 383 30.83 15.61 24.80
N ILE A 384 30.17 15.58 25.95
CA ILE A 384 30.28 16.59 27.00
C ILE A 384 30.89 15.91 28.23
N GLY A 385 32.13 16.28 28.57
CA GLY A 385 32.93 15.54 29.56
C GLY A 385 33.27 14.14 29.07
N ASN A 386 32.87 13.11 29.82
CA ASN A 386 33.09 11.71 29.44
C ASN A 386 31.85 11.01 28.86
N GLU A 387 30.74 11.72 28.70
CA GLU A 387 29.46 11.16 28.25
C GLU A 387 29.03 11.73 26.89
N TRP A 388 28.38 10.89 26.08
CA TRP A 388 27.76 11.31 24.83
C TRP A 388 26.32 11.74 25.08
N ARG A 389 25.97 12.98 24.72
CA ARG A 389 24.61 13.51 24.82
C ARG A 389 24.03 13.75 23.43
N LYS A 390 22.75 13.43 23.27
CA LYS A 390 21.94 13.75 22.10
C LYS A 390 21.16 15.04 22.36
N LEU A 391 21.33 16.03 21.51
CA LEU A 391 20.73 17.36 21.62
C LEU A 391 19.84 17.59 20.40
N LEU A 392 18.53 17.72 20.61
CA LEU A 392 17.62 18.19 19.56
C LEU A 392 17.86 19.68 19.36
N VAL A 393 18.20 20.09 18.14
CA VAL A 393 18.61 21.47 17.83
C VAL A 393 17.99 21.96 16.54
N ASP A 394 17.83 23.27 16.43
CA ASP A 394 17.45 23.94 15.18
C ASP A 394 18.65 24.02 14.21
N GLU A 395 18.37 24.27 12.93
CA GLU A 395 19.39 24.36 11.87
C GLU A 395 20.42 25.48 12.11
N ASP A 396 20.08 26.50 12.90
CA ASP A 396 20.96 27.63 13.18
C ASP A 396 21.89 27.40 14.38
N ALA A 397 21.81 26.22 15.02
CA ALA A 397 22.73 25.85 16.08
C ALA A 397 24.17 25.64 15.57
N ILE A 398 25.15 26.01 16.40
CA ILE A 398 26.58 25.89 16.10
C ILE A 398 27.04 24.45 16.38
N VAL A 399 27.71 23.85 15.40
CA VAL A 399 28.39 22.57 15.56
C VAL A 399 29.80 22.76 16.12
N LEU A 400 30.33 21.77 16.82
CA LEU A 400 31.69 21.75 17.35
C LEU A 400 32.54 20.66 16.69
N PRO A 401 33.88 20.79 16.70
CA PRO A 401 34.77 19.76 16.17
C PRO A 401 34.54 18.39 16.83
N GLY A 402 34.30 17.37 16.02
CA GLY A 402 33.99 16.00 16.48
C GLY A 402 32.52 15.72 16.77
N ASP A 403 31.61 16.66 16.50
CA ASP A 403 30.17 16.42 16.59
C ASP A 403 29.67 15.47 15.49
N THR A 404 28.65 14.69 15.81
CA THR A 404 27.87 13.93 14.82
C THR A 404 26.49 14.57 14.66
N VAL A 405 26.18 15.06 13.46
CA VAL A 405 24.91 15.65 13.07
C VAL A 405 24.05 14.58 12.42
N GLU A 406 22.93 14.24 13.06
CA GLU A 406 21.95 13.28 12.56
C GLU A 406 20.71 14.03 12.05
N ALA A 407 20.45 13.94 10.75
CA ALA A 407 19.31 14.57 10.08
C ALA A 407 18.22 13.54 9.80
N ARG A 408 16.98 13.80 10.23
CA ARG A 408 15.83 12.93 9.96
C ARG A 408 14.60 13.73 9.60
N PHE A 409 13.78 13.21 8.69
CA PHE A 409 12.44 13.76 8.47
C PHE A 409 11.47 13.30 9.57
N SER A 410 10.60 14.22 10.00
CA SER A 410 9.51 13.91 10.93
C SER A 410 8.18 14.45 10.39
N SER A 411 7.10 13.67 10.53
CA SER A 411 5.73 14.14 10.31
C SER A 411 5.09 14.56 11.64
N GLU A 412 4.20 15.57 11.60
CA GLU A 412 3.59 16.18 12.80
C GLU A 412 2.81 15.20 13.70
N LEU A 413 2.51 13.98 13.23
CA LEU A 413 1.84 12.94 14.02
C LEU A 413 2.65 12.43 15.22
N GLN A 414 3.96 12.69 15.30
CA GLN A 414 4.81 12.27 16.43
C GLN A 414 5.01 13.35 17.52
N SER A 415 4.80 14.63 17.25
CA SER A 415 5.04 15.69 18.26
C SER A 415 4.01 15.72 19.38
N VAL A 416 2.87 15.05 19.20
CA VAL A 416 1.79 14.92 20.21
C VAL A 416 2.00 13.74 21.15
N ALA A 417 2.90 12.79 20.82
CA ALA A 417 3.11 11.57 21.63
C ALA A 417 4.26 11.69 22.66
N VAL A 418 4.98 12.82 22.70
CA VAL A 418 6.12 13.04 23.61
C VAL A 418 6.01 14.38 24.38
N GLN A 419 4.80 14.90 24.59
CA GLN A 419 4.55 15.97 25.56
C GLN A 419 4.05 15.41 26.89
#